data_AF-A0A238XV77-F1
#
_entry.id   AF-A0A238XV77-F1
#
_cell.length_a   1.000
_cell.length_b   1.000
_cell.length_c   1.000
_cell.angle_alpha   90.00
_cell.angle_beta   90.00
_cell.angle_gamma   90.00
#
_symmetry.space_group_name_H-M   'P 1'
#
loop_
_entity.id
_entity.type
_entity.pdbx_description
1 polymer ?
#
loop_
_entity_poly.entity_id
_entity_poly.type
_entity_poly.pdbx_seq_one_letter_code
_entity_poly.pdbx_strand_id
1 'polypeptide(L)'
;MKELTEKTLLRESIEFNGSINELKEKIQITTEKKFKLEWISGNEFTIHSKISLGTFIISSYPEYFDGIKGFGKLIELKNGKTQIDLNTKLRIELYFMGIIPILAIFITFLRGKEIPSWSIFLFPFIILWFWSIYRFQEKILFRKFRNYIKAQ
;
A
#
# COMPACT_ATOMS: atom_id res chain seq x y z
N MET A 1 -12.25 10.33 12.58
CA MET A 1 -11.05 9.51 12.30
C MET A 1 -11.24 8.53 11.14
N LYS A 2 -12.36 7.79 11.02
CA LYS A 2 -12.60 6.85 9.92
C LYS A 2 -12.57 7.49 8.52
N GLU A 3 -13.23 8.63 8.29
CA GLU A 3 -13.22 9.28 6.96
C GLU A 3 -11.84 9.76 6.48
N LEU A 4 -10.99 10.23 7.40
CA LEU A 4 -9.65 10.71 7.05
C LEU A 4 -8.75 9.54 6.64
N THR A 5 -8.85 8.40 7.32
CA THR A 5 -8.13 7.19 6.92
C THR A 5 -8.66 6.66 5.59
N GLU A 6 -9.95 6.75 5.31
CA GLU A 6 -10.53 6.33 4.02
C GLU A 6 -9.99 7.11 2.82
N LYS A 7 -9.80 8.44 2.93
CA LYS A 7 -9.18 9.23 1.84
C LYS A 7 -7.70 8.92 1.63
N THR A 8 -6.99 8.54 2.69
CA THR A 8 -5.55 8.24 2.62
C THR A 8 -5.22 6.85 2.11
N LEU A 9 -6.20 5.95 2.04
CA LEU A 9 -6.03 4.59 1.52
C LEU A 9 -6.42 4.53 0.05
N LEU A 10 -5.78 3.64 -0.71
CA LEU A 10 -6.15 3.43 -2.10
C LEU A 10 -7.16 2.29 -2.08
N ARG A 11 -8.35 2.56 -2.61
CA ARG A 11 -9.42 1.57 -2.74
C ARG A 11 -9.80 1.45 -4.21
N GLU A 12 -9.83 0.24 -4.75
CA GLU A 12 -10.28 -0.04 -6.11
C GLU A 12 -11.08 -1.34 -6.11
N SER A 13 -12.23 -1.37 -6.76
CA SER A 13 -13.01 -2.59 -6.98
C SER A 13 -12.90 -3.03 -8.44
N ILE A 14 -12.80 -4.34 -8.65
CA ILE A 14 -12.68 -4.95 -9.96
C ILE A 14 -13.71 -6.08 -10.05
N GLU A 15 -14.51 -6.10 -11.11
CA GLU A 15 -15.39 -7.23 -11.40
C GLU A 15 -14.68 -8.24 -12.30
N PHE A 16 -14.81 -9.51 -11.95
CA PHE A 16 -14.38 -10.67 -12.70
C PHE A 16 -15.60 -11.48 -13.12
N ASN A 17 -15.69 -11.78 -14.42
CA ASN A 17 -16.76 -12.62 -14.97
C ASN A 17 -16.39 -14.10 -14.78
N GLY A 18 -16.61 -14.61 -13.58
CA GLY A 18 -16.35 -16.00 -13.21
C GLY A 18 -16.45 -16.21 -11.71
N SER A 19 -16.43 -17.47 -11.29
CA SER A 19 -16.51 -17.85 -9.88
C SER A 19 -15.20 -17.56 -9.13
N ILE A 20 -15.26 -17.55 -7.80
CA ILE A 20 -14.07 -17.40 -6.95
C ILE A 20 -13.04 -18.52 -7.22
N ASN A 21 -13.52 -19.74 -7.54
CA ASN A 21 -12.65 -20.88 -7.80
C ASN A 21 -11.89 -20.71 -9.12
N GLU A 22 -12.58 -20.30 -10.19
CA GLU A 22 -11.95 -19.98 -11.48
C GLU A 22 -10.93 -18.86 -11.34
N LEU A 23 -11.24 -17.83 -10.54
CA LEU A 23 -10.32 -16.73 -10.25
C LEU A 23 -9.07 -17.21 -9.51
N LYS A 24 -9.20 -18.12 -8.54
CA LYS A 24 -8.07 -18.69 -7.78
C LYS A 24 -7.17 -19.52 -8.67
N GLU A 25 -7.74 -20.41 -9.48
CA GLU A 25 -7.00 -21.20 -10.45
C GLU A 25 -6.23 -20.30 -11.41
N LYS A 26 -6.90 -19.26 -11.95
CA LYS A 26 -6.27 -18.25 -12.80
C LYS A 26 -5.07 -17.60 -12.11
N ILE A 27 -5.22 -17.20 -10.85
CA ILE A 27 -4.16 -16.52 -10.08
C ILE A 27 -2.97 -17.47 -9.80
N GLN A 28 -3.19 -18.73 -9.44
CA GLN A 28 -2.09 -19.64 -9.07
C GLN A 28 -1.11 -19.90 -10.21
N ILE A 29 -1.58 -19.93 -11.47
CA ILE A 29 -0.78 -20.39 -12.62
C ILE A 29 0.25 -19.35 -13.11
N THR A 30 -0.01 -18.04 -12.95
CA THR A 30 0.73 -17.02 -13.73
C THR A 30 1.41 -15.95 -12.88
N THR A 31 1.17 -15.92 -11.57
CA THR A 31 1.47 -14.73 -10.75
C THR A 31 2.96 -14.43 -10.60
N GLU A 32 3.85 -15.41 -10.74
CA GLU A 32 5.27 -15.23 -10.40
C GLU A 32 6.00 -14.12 -11.17
N LYS A 33 5.52 -13.63 -12.33
CA LYS A 33 6.32 -12.70 -13.15
C LYS A 33 6.21 -11.21 -12.80
N LYS A 34 5.11 -10.71 -12.22
CA LYS A 34 4.88 -9.25 -12.08
C LYS A 34 4.66 -8.73 -10.66
N PHE A 35 4.10 -9.54 -9.78
CA PHE A 35 3.82 -9.24 -8.36
C PHE A 35 3.79 -10.57 -7.60
N LYS A 36 4.02 -10.57 -6.29
CA LYS A 36 3.82 -11.78 -5.48
C LYS A 36 2.40 -11.76 -4.93
N LEU A 37 1.69 -12.87 -4.96
CA LEU A 37 0.37 -12.99 -4.34
C LEU A 37 0.42 -14.06 -3.26
N GLU A 38 -0.13 -13.73 -2.10
CA GLU A 38 -0.20 -14.61 -0.94
C GLU A 38 -1.63 -14.65 -0.43
N TRP A 39 -2.19 -15.86 -0.31
CA TRP A 39 -3.52 -16.05 0.27
C TRP A 39 -3.44 -15.96 1.78
N ILE A 40 -4.31 -15.15 2.39
CA ILE A 40 -4.46 -15.05 3.84
C ILE A 40 -5.54 -16.03 4.31
N SER A 41 -6.65 -16.08 3.58
CA SER A 41 -7.79 -16.93 3.87
C SER A 41 -8.48 -17.39 2.58
N GLY A 42 -9.59 -18.12 2.71
CA GLY A 42 -10.36 -18.57 1.55
C GLY A 42 -10.73 -17.44 0.59
N ASN A 43 -11.05 -16.24 1.07
CA ASN A 43 -11.51 -15.14 0.23
C ASN A 43 -10.65 -13.88 0.34
N GLU A 44 -9.50 -13.94 1.02
CA GLU A 44 -8.63 -12.80 1.24
C GLU A 44 -7.20 -13.11 0.82
N PHE A 45 -6.57 -12.15 0.15
CA PHE A 45 -5.21 -12.28 -0.34
C PHE A 45 -4.46 -10.97 -0.22
N THR A 46 -3.15 -11.03 -0.37
CA THR A 46 -2.28 -9.87 -0.48
C THR A 46 -1.48 -9.92 -1.76
N ILE A 47 -1.27 -8.75 -2.34
CA ILE A 47 -0.41 -8.54 -3.49
C ILE A 47 0.78 -7.70 -3.07
N HIS A 48 1.97 -8.13 -3.43
CA HIS A 48 3.22 -7.44 -3.11
C HIS A 48 3.93 -7.05 -4.38
N SER A 49 4.39 -5.81 -4.44
CA SER A 49 5.29 -5.37 -5.50
C SER A 49 6.66 -6.01 -5.29
N LYS A 50 7.20 -6.65 -6.33
CA LYS A 50 8.59 -7.15 -6.31
C LYS A 50 9.64 -6.05 -6.18
N ILE A 51 9.29 -4.85 -6.65
CA ILE A 51 10.16 -3.67 -6.61
C ILE A 51 9.43 -2.63 -5.79
N SER A 52 10.07 -2.18 -4.71
CA SER A 52 9.59 -1.09 -3.87
C SER A 52 10.74 -0.12 -3.66
N LEU A 53 10.49 1.16 -3.95
CA LEU A 53 11.45 2.24 -3.79
C LEU A 53 11.11 3.05 -2.55
N GLY A 54 12.12 3.35 -1.75
CA GLY A 54 12.03 4.19 -0.55
C GLY A 54 11.47 3.48 0.68
N THR A 55 10.94 2.26 0.55
CA THR A 55 10.32 1.52 1.66
C THR A 55 11.35 0.85 2.56
N PHE A 56 11.06 0.79 3.85
CA PHE A 56 11.80 -0.04 4.78
C PHE A 56 11.29 -1.48 4.68
N ILE A 57 12.20 -2.44 4.49
CA ILE A 57 11.88 -3.88 4.54
C ILE A 57 12.61 -4.44 5.75
N ILE A 58 11.86 -4.86 6.77
CA ILE A 58 12.43 -5.43 8.00
C ILE A 58 11.87 -6.86 8.13
N SER A 59 12.74 -7.85 7.93
CA SER A 59 12.37 -9.27 7.97
C SER A 59 11.81 -9.72 9.33
N SER A 60 12.16 -9.02 10.42
CA SER A 60 11.64 -9.31 11.77
C SER A 60 10.22 -8.80 12.01
N TYR A 61 9.72 -7.84 11.22
CA TYR A 61 8.36 -7.27 11.36
C TYR A 61 7.69 -7.06 9.99
N PRO A 62 7.47 -8.14 9.22
CA PRO A 62 6.92 -8.07 7.86
C PRO A 62 5.45 -7.66 7.82
N GLU A 63 4.76 -7.54 8.96
CA GLU A 63 3.41 -6.96 8.95
C GLU A 63 3.41 -5.43 8.79
N TYR A 64 4.49 -4.78 9.22
CA TYR A 64 4.59 -3.32 9.30
C TYR A 64 5.58 -2.74 8.27
N PHE A 65 6.60 -3.51 7.88
CA PHE A 65 7.72 -3.07 7.02
C PHE A 65 7.99 -4.08 5.90
N ASP A 66 7.12 -4.08 4.88
CA ASP A 66 7.02 -5.14 3.85
C ASP A 66 6.99 -4.59 2.42
N GLY A 67 7.56 -3.40 2.22
CA GLY A 67 7.54 -2.76 0.90
C GLY A 67 6.15 -2.28 0.46
N ILE A 68 5.84 -2.39 -0.84
CA ILE A 68 4.54 -1.96 -1.38
C ILE A 68 3.57 -3.15 -1.45
N LYS A 69 2.51 -3.11 -0.64
CA LYS A 69 1.51 -4.19 -0.50
C LYS A 69 0.08 -3.69 -0.68
N GLY A 70 -0.76 -4.52 -1.27
CA GLY A 70 -2.21 -4.37 -1.38
C GLY A 70 -2.93 -5.56 -0.78
N PHE A 71 -4.14 -5.34 -0.26
CA PHE A 71 -5.02 -6.34 0.32
C PHE A 71 -6.23 -6.51 -0.57
N GLY A 72 -6.50 -7.73 -0.99
CA GLY A 72 -7.64 -8.08 -1.82
C GLY A 72 -8.66 -8.91 -1.05
N LYS A 73 -9.94 -8.58 -1.21
CA LYS A 73 -11.07 -9.37 -0.72
C LYS A 73 -11.95 -9.80 -1.88
N LEU A 74 -12.30 -11.08 -1.92
CA LEU A 74 -13.20 -11.66 -2.89
C LEU A 74 -14.62 -11.71 -2.34
N ILE A 75 -15.56 -11.24 -3.14
CA ILE A 75 -16.99 -11.22 -2.82
C ILE A 75 -17.71 -11.87 -3.99
N GLU A 76 -18.46 -12.93 -3.72
CA GLU A 76 -19.28 -13.58 -4.73
C GLU A 76 -20.55 -12.76 -4.99
N LEU A 77 -20.82 -12.47 -6.27
CA LEU A 77 -22.01 -11.78 -6.71
C LEU A 77 -23.05 -12.80 -7.17
N LYS A 78 -24.34 -12.48 -6.97
CA LYS A 78 -25.48 -13.36 -7.28
C LYS A 78 -25.54 -13.86 -8.75
N ASN A 79 -24.80 -13.23 -9.66
CA ASN A 79 -24.82 -13.52 -11.09
C ASN A 79 -23.68 -14.48 -11.51
N GLY A 80 -23.06 -15.20 -10.57
CA GLY A 80 -21.89 -16.04 -10.85
C GLY A 80 -20.62 -15.23 -11.16
N LYS A 81 -20.62 -13.94 -10.82
CA LYS A 81 -19.47 -13.04 -10.96
C LYS A 81 -18.75 -12.89 -9.63
N THR A 82 -17.50 -12.49 -9.67
CA THR A 82 -16.70 -12.21 -8.48
C THR A 82 -16.30 -10.74 -8.45
N GLN A 83 -16.57 -10.05 -7.36
CA GLN A 83 -16.03 -8.73 -7.07
C GLN A 83 -14.72 -8.88 -6.27
N ILE A 84 -13.71 -8.13 -6.68
CA ILE A 84 -12.40 -8.07 -6.06
C ILE A 84 -12.20 -6.66 -5.52
N ASP A 85 -12.24 -6.53 -4.20
CA ASP A 85 -12.00 -5.26 -3.52
C ASP A 85 -10.53 -5.17 -3.09
N LEU A 86 -9.79 -4.25 -3.69
CA LEU A 86 -8.40 -3.97 -3.39
C LEU A 86 -8.28 -2.73 -2.50
N ASN A 87 -7.55 -2.86 -1.40
CA ASN A 87 -7.31 -1.80 -0.44
C ASN A 87 -5.83 -1.78 -0.02
N THR A 88 -5.25 -0.59 0.17
CA THR A 88 -3.94 -0.46 0.85
C THR A 88 -4.11 -0.31 2.35
N LYS A 89 -3.03 -0.53 3.12
CA LYS A 89 -2.96 -0.22 4.56
C LYS A 89 -2.25 1.11 4.79
N LEU A 90 -2.48 1.68 5.98
CA LEU A 90 -1.72 2.86 6.43
C LEU A 90 -0.25 2.50 6.56
N ARG A 91 0.62 3.34 5.99
CA ARG A 91 2.07 3.19 6.10
C ARG A 91 2.56 3.90 7.34
N ILE A 92 2.76 3.16 8.43
CA ILE A 92 3.19 3.73 9.70
C ILE A 92 4.57 4.40 9.59
N GLU A 93 5.43 3.92 8.68
CA GLU A 93 6.73 4.52 8.30
C GLU A 93 6.63 6.02 8.00
N LEU A 94 5.62 6.44 7.23
CA LEU A 94 5.43 7.85 6.86
C LEU A 94 5.09 8.71 8.09
N TYR A 95 4.34 8.17 9.05
CA TYR A 95 4.01 8.87 10.28
C TYR A 95 5.24 9.03 11.17
N PHE A 96 6.07 8.00 11.28
CA PHE A 96 7.34 8.09 12.01
C PHE A 96 8.29 9.11 11.36
N MET A 97 8.39 9.12 10.02
CA MET A 97 9.16 10.14 9.29
C MET A 97 8.66 11.57 9.51
N GLY A 98 7.37 11.75 9.84
CA GLY A 98 6.83 13.06 10.19
C GLY A 98 7.03 13.44 11.65
N ILE A 99 6.72 12.52 12.58
CA ILE A 99 6.69 12.79 14.02
C ILE A 99 8.11 12.98 14.58
N ILE A 100 9.07 12.16 14.17
CA ILE A 100 10.43 12.18 14.73
C ILE A 100 11.13 13.54 14.47
N PRO A 101 11.14 14.09 13.23
CA PRO A 101 11.72 15.41 12.99
C PRO A 101 11.00 16.52 13.73
N ILE A 102 9.67 16.47 13.84
CA ILE A 102 8.89 17.48 14.58
C ILE A 102 9.29 17.48 16.06
N LEU A 103 9.42 16.30 16.67
CA LEU A 103 9.89 16.17 18.06
C LEU A 103 11.33 16.68 18.22
N ALA A 104 12.22 16.38 17.26
CA ALA A 104 13.60 16.85 17.29
C ALA A 104 13.69 18.38 17.20
N ILE A 105 12.88 19.01 16.34
CA ILE A 105 12.76 20.46 16.22
C ILE A 105 12.25 21.05 17.54
N PHE A 106 11.20 20.46 18.11
CA PHE A 106 10.61 20.91 19.36
C PHE A 106 11.60 20.87 20.54
N ILE A 107 12.36 19.78 20.69
CA ILE A 107 13.39 19.65 21.73
C ILE A 107 14.52 20.67 21.53
N THR A 108 14.95 20.87 20.28
CA THR A 108 16.01 21.83 19.95
C THR A 108 15.58 23.26 20.26
N PHE A 109 14.33 23.58 19.94
CA PHE A 109 13.71 24.86 20.27
C PHE A 109 13.66 25.11 21.79
N LEU A 110 13.24 24.11 22.58
CA LEU A 110 13.23 24.19 24.05
C LEU A 110 14.63 24.39 24.66
N ARG A 111 15.69 23.94 23.95
CA ARG A 111 17.09 24.13 24.36
C ARG A 111 17.67 25.48 23.96
N GLY A 112 16.87 26.36 23.33
CA GLY A 112 17.31 27.68 22.87
C GLY A 112 18.38 27.62 21.77
N LYS A 113 18.52 26.48 21.08
CA LYS A 113 19.46 26.33 19.98
C LYS A 113 18.82 26.82 18.68
N GLU A 114 19.61 27.53 17.88
CA GLU A 114 19.18 27.98 16.57
C GLU A 114 18.98 26.79 15.64
N ILE A 115 17.81 26.74 15.00
CA ILE A 115 17.49 25.76 13.97
C ILE A 115 17.52 26.51 12.65
N PRO A 116 18.28 26.02 11.66
CA PRO A 116 18.27 26.62 10.34
C PRO A 116 16.84 26.64 9.77
N SER A 117 16.34 27.81 9.41
CA SER A 117 14.96 27.96 8.94
C SER A 117 14.64 27.07 7.73
N TRP A 118 15.62 26.84 6.85
CA TRP A 118 15.48 25.95 5.69
C TRP A 118 15.12 24.51 6.06
N SER A 119 15.59 23.99 7.21
CA SER A 119 15.31 22.61 7.59
C SER A 119 13.84 22.42 7.95
N ILE A 120 13.19 23.47 8.49
CA ILE A 120 11.77 23.46 8.85
C ILE A 120 10.90 23.26 7.60
N PHE A 121 11.28 23.86 6.46
CA PHE A 121 10.57 23.71 5.19
C PHE A 121 10.94 22.44 4.43
N LEU A 122 12.14 21.90 4.64
CA LEU A 122 12.60 20.69 3.95
C LEU A 122 11.83 19.45 4.39
N PHE A 123 11.58 19.28 5.69
CA PHE A 123 10.86 18.10 6.21
C PHE A 123 9.46 17.88 5.62
N PRO A 124 8.54 18.87 5.61
CA PRO A 124 7.23 18.68 5.01
C PRO A 124 7.33 18.36 3.51
N PHE A 125 8.30 18.95 2.81
CA PHE A 125 8.53 18.65 1.39
C PHE A 125 8.96 17.19 1.17
N ILE A 126 9.90 16.69 1.97
CA ILE A 126 10.35 15.30 1.93
C ILE A 126 9.17 14.34 2.21
N ILE A 127 8.38 14.62 3.25
CA ILE A 127 7.22 13.78 3.63
C ILE A 127 6.20 13.72 2.49
N LEU A 128 5.87 14.88 1.89
CA LEU A 128 4.95 14.94 0.75
C LEU A 128 5.49 14.18 -0.47
N TRP A 129 6.80 14.27 -0.72
CA TRP A 129 7.46 13.56 -1.81
C TRP A 129 7.39 12.04 -1.62
N PHE A 130 7.74 11.52 -0.43
CA PHE A 130 7.63 10.10 -0.12
C PHE A 130 6.19 9.61 -0.19
N TRP A 131 5.24 10.39 0.34
CA TRP A 131 3.81 10.07 0.25
C TRP A 131 3.37 9.93 -1.21
N SER A 132 3.74 10.88 -2.08
CA SER A 132 3.44 10.83 -3.51
C SER A 132 4.02 9.58 -4.19
N ILE A 133 5.30 9.28 -3.94
CA ILE A 133 5.99 8.12 -4.52
C ILE A 133 5.33 6.80 -4.11
N TYR A 134 4.99 6.64 -2.83
CA TYR A 134 4.31 5.44 -2.37
C TYR A 134 2.92 5.30 -2.99
N ARG A 135 2.15 6.38 -3.07
CA ARG A 135 0.83 6.35 -3.73
C ARG A 135 0.93 5.99 -5.20
N PHE A 136 1.97 6.47 -5.89
CA PHE A 136 2.21 6.11 -7.28
C PHE A 136 2.55 4.63 -7.44
N GLN A 137 3.42 4.09 -6.58
CA GLN A 137 3.77 2.67 -6.60
C GLN A 137 2.57 1.76 -6.29
N GLU A 138 1.72 2.15 -5.33
CA GLU A 138 0.46 1.45 -5.00
C GLU A 138 -0.49 1.41 -6.20
N LYS A 139 -0.69 2.54 -6.87
CA LYS A 139 -1.52 2.61 -8.09
C LYS A 139 -0.95 1.75 -9.21
N ILE A 140 0.37 1.71 -9.38
CA ILE A 140 1.02 0.84 -10.37
C ILE A 140 0.76 -0.64 -10.04
N LEU A 141 0.88 -1.03 -8.78
CA LEU A 141 0.62 -2.39 -8.34
C LEU A 141 -0.83 -2.80 -8.64
N PHE A 142 -1.80 -1.94 -8.28
CA PHE A 142 -3.22 -2.21 -8.53
C PHE A 142 -3.52 -2.26 -10.02
N ARG A 143 -2.93 -1.36 -10.82
CA ARG A 143 -3.05 -1.39 -12.29
C ARG A 143 -2.48 -2.67 -12.88
N LYS A 144 -1.32 -3.13 -12.40
CA LYS A 144 -0.71 -4.41 -12.85
C LYS A 144 -1.63 -5.59 -12.55
N PHE A 145 -2.20 -5.62 -11.35
CA PHE A 145 -3.16 -6.66 -10.95
C PHE A 145 -4.44 -6.59 -11.77
N ARG A 146 -5.04 -5.41 -11.95
CA ARG A 146 -6.25 -5.23 -12.77
C ARG A 146 -6.05 -5.65 -14.22
N ASN A 147 -4.94 -5.24 -14.83
CA ASN A 147 -4.62 -5.64 -16.19
C ASN A 147 -4.42 -7.15 -16.28
N TYR A 148 -3.87 -7.78 -15.24
CA TYR A 148 -3.75 -9.23 -15.16
C TYR A 148 -5.12 -9.92 -15.13
N ILE A 149 -6.08 -9.41 -14.35
CA ILE A 149 -7.43 -9.97 -14.31
C ILE A 149 -8.18 -9.78 -15.64
N LYS A 150 -8.01 -8.63 -16.30
CA LYS A 150 -8.74 -8.26 -17.53
C LYS A 150 -8.16 -8.77 -18.85
N ALA A 151 -6.84 -8.97 -18.94
CA ALA A 151 -6.16 -9.23 -20.21
C ALA A 151 -6.21 -10.70 -20.70
N GLN A 152 -7.00 -11.55 -20.06
CA GLN A 152 -7.19 -12.96 -20.43
C GLN A 152 -8.62 -13.39 -20.18
#